data_AF-A0A924SKT8-F1
#
_entry.id   AF-A0A924SKT8-F1
#
_cell.length_a   1.000
_cell.length_b   1.000
_cell.length_c   1.000
_cell.angle_alpha   90.00
_cell.angle_beta   90.00
_cell.angle_gamma   90.00
#
_symmetry.space_group_name_H-M   'P 1'
#
loop_
_entity.id
_entity.type
_entity.pdbx_description
1 polymer ?
#
loop_
_entity_poly.entity_id
_entity_poly.type
_entity_poly.pdbx_seq_one_letter_code
_entity_poly.pdbx_strand_id
1 'polypeptide(L)'
;MNAQPAPPLLRPRGSNHVGMRQFNERVVLQAIRQRGSLPKADLARLTHLTAQTIGLITTRLEEDGLLLRHQPVRGRIGQPSVPLALNPDGAFSIGIKVGRRNTDWLLVDFTGKVRQRLTLPYAFPDTAVLLPALSTHLKTLRDSLGPLESRLVGIGVAAPFQMGGWHKMLGLSDAQSGDWNALDLGAAVQAMTDLPVSFAKDTSAACVAELVAGRGRELKTFLYIFIDTFLGGGLVINSHLHGGM
;
A
#
# COMPACT_ATOMS: atom_id res chain seq x y z
N MET A 1 11.61 6.37 62.55
CA MET A 1 11.20 5.39 61.50
C MET A 1 11.09 6.19 60.21
N ASN A 2 12.18 6.25 59.43
CA ASN A 2 12.32 7.14 58.27
C ASN A 2 11.78 6.46 57.01
N ALA A 3 10.79 7.07 56.37
CA ALA A 3 10.28 6.64 55.07
C ALA A 3 11.23 7.11 53.95
N GLN A 4 11.70 6.18 53.12
CA GLN A 4 12.42 6.49 51.88
C GLN A 4 11.41 6.85 50.77
N PRO A 5 11.68 7.87 49.93
CA PRO A 5 10.83 8.17 48.79
C PRO A 5 11.04 7.16 47.65
N ALA A 6 9.94 6.79 46.99
CA ALA A 6 9.95 5.88 45.85
C ALA A 6 10.76 6.45 44.66
N PRO A 7 11.49 5.61 43.90
CA PRO A 7 12.29 6.08 42.78
C PRO A 7 11.41 6.65 41.65
N PRO A 8 11.88 7.68 40.92
CA PRO A 8 11.13 8.28 39.84
C PRO A 8 10.91 7.27 38.70
N LEU A 9 9.67 7.19 38.23
CA LEU A 9 9.29 6.43 37.05
C LEU A 9 10.00 7.01 35.83
N LEU A 10 11.07 6.34 35.37
CA LEU A 10 11.69 6.62 34.08
C LEU A 10 10.65 6.42 32.97
N ARG A 11 10.20 7.53 32.36
CA ARG A 11 9.38 7.49 31.14
C ARG A 11 10.21 6.86 29.99
N PRO A 12 9.64 5.98 29.14
CA PRO A 12 10.47 5.19 28.24
C PRO A 12 10.99 5.97 27.02
N ARG A 13 12.30 5.78 26.81
CA ARG A 13 13.07 5.61 25.56
C ARG A 13 13.13 6.75 24.54
N GLY A 14 14.34 7.31 24.40
CA GLY A 14 14.73 8.08 23.21
C GLY A 14 14.61 7.23 21.95
N SER A 15 14.15 7.85 20.86
CA SER A 15 14.06 7.22 19.56
C SER A 15 15.46 6.83 19.06
N ASN A 16 15.71 5.55 18.79
CA ASN A 16 16.97 5.11 18.20
C ASN A 16 17.17 5.83 16.85
N HIS A 17 18.39 6.31 16.57
CA HIS A 17 18.73 7.06 15.34
C HIS A 17 18.23 6.40 14.04
N VAL A 18 18.15 5.07 14.00
CA VAL A 18 17.62 4.29 12.87
C VAL A 18 16.13 4.54 12.63
N GLY A 19 15.30 4.57 13.70
CA GLY A 19 13.87 4.81 13.59
C GLY A 19 13.55 6.25 13.18
N MET A 20 14.29 7.22 13.72
CA MET A 20 14.18 8.63 13.31
C MET A 20 14.56 8.81 11.83
N ARG A 21 15.59 8.09 11.36
CA ARG A 21 16.03 8.13 9.97
C ARG A 21 14.98 7.57 9.02
N GLN A 22 14.44 6.37 9.30
CA GLN A 22 13.38 5.77 8.49
C GLN A 22 12.12 6.65 8.44
N PHE A 23 11.78 7.28 9.57
CA PHE A 23 10.68 8.24 9.63
C PHE A 23 10.91 9.43 8.69
N ASN A 24 12.08 10.07 8.75
CA ASN A 24 12.41 11.21 7.90
C ASN A 24 12.44 10.84 6.40
N GLU A 25 12.99 9.67 6.05
CA GLU A 25 12.95 9.16 4.67
C GLU A 25 11.52 9.00 4.17
N ARG A 26 10.63 8.44 5.01
CA ARG A 26 9.21 8.29 4.67
C ARG A 26 8.50 9.63 4.50
N VAL A 27 8.83 10.63 5.32
CA VAL A 27 8.31 11.99 5.20
C VAL A 27 8.73 12.62 3.85
N VAL A 28 10.00 12.47 3.45
CA VAL A 28 10.49 12.98 2.16
C VAL A 28 9.81 12.28 0.99
N LEU A 29 9.75 10.94 0.99
CA LEU A 29 9.07 10.17 -0.06
C LEU A 29 7.59 10.54 -0.18
N GLN A 30 6.90 10.75 0.94
CA GLN A 30 5.50 11.17 0.95
C GLN A 30 5.32 12.57 0.38
N ALA A 31 6.19 13.52 0.71
CA ALA A 31 6.15 14.87 0.16
C ALA A 31 6.32 14.87 -1.37
N ILE A 32 7.26 14.07 -1.90
CA ILE A 32 7.45 13.90 -3.34
C ILE A 32 6.21 13.24 -3.97
N ARG A 33 5.68 12.16 -3.37
CA ARG A 33 4.48 11.46 -3.87
C ARG A 33 3.27 12.39 -4.03
N GLN A 34 3.06 13.29 -3.08
CA GLN A 34 1.92 14.22 -3.10
C GLN A 34 2.09 15.37 -4.09
N ARG A 35 3.32 15.81 -4.35
CA ARG A 35 3.62 16.97 -5.21
C ARG A 35 4.16 16.59 -6.60
N GLY A 36 4.37 15.31 -6.86
CA GLY A 36 4.93 14.77 -8.11
C GLY A 36 6.46 14.89 -8.16
N SER A 37 6.98 16.11 -8.22
CA SER A 37 8.43 16.36 -8.21
C SER A 37 8.77 17.69 -7.53
N LEU A 38 9.84 17.72 -6.74
CA LEU A 38 10.24 18.89 -5.96
C LEU A 38 11.76 19.10 -5.90
N PRO A 39 12.25 20.34 -5.97
CA PRO A 39 13.63 20.65 -5.61
C PRO A 39 13.94 20.37 -4.12
N LYS A 40 15.21 20.14 -3.80
CA LYS A 40 15.67 19.90 -2.41
C LYS A 40 15.28 21.03 -1.45
N ALA A 41 15.33 22.28 -1.89
CA ALA A 41 14.95 23.44 -1.08
C ALA A 41 13.45 23.42 -0.70
N ASP A 42 12.58 23.02 -1.63
CA ASP A 42 11.15 22.90 -1.38
C ASP A 42 10.83 21.73 -0.46
N LEU A 43 11.56 20.61 -0.61
CA LEU A 43 11.47 19.49 0.32
C LEU A 43 11.85 19.91 1.74
N ALA A 44 12.94 20.64 1.93
CA ALA A 44 13.35 21.14 3.25
C ALA A 44 12.25 22.00 3.89
N ARG A 45 11.68 22.93 3.11
CA ARG A 45 10.60 23.82 3.57
C ARG A 45 9.31 23.06 3.92
N LEU A 46 8.89 22.10 3.09
CA LEU A 46 7.64 21.34 3.30
C LEU A 46 7.73 20.33 4.43
N THR A 47 8.92 19.75 4.64
CA THR A 47 9.13 18.70 5.65
C THR A 47 9.66 19.25 6.97
N HIS A 48 9.99 20.55 7.03
CA HIS A 48 10.64 21.21 8.16
C HIS A 48 11.98 20.56 8.56
N LEU A 49 12.65 19.89 7.62
CA LEU A 49 13.98 19.31 7.80
C LEU A 49 15.06 20.29 7.34
N THR A 50 16.25 20.20 7.93
CA THR A 50 17.38 21.03 7.50
C THR A 50 17.83 20.68 6.08
N ALA A 51 18.43 21.65 5.37
CA ALA A 51 18.98 21.41 4.03
C ALA A 51 20.03 20.28 4.02
N GLN A 52 20.85 20.18 5.08
CA GLN A 52 21.82 19.10 5.26
C GLN A 52 21.13 17.73 5.37
N THR A 53 20.08 17.62 6.19
CA THR A 53 19.31 16.39 6.36
C THR A 53 18.65 15.96 5.05
N ILE A 54 18.03 16.88 4.32
CA ILE A 54 17.45 16.61 2.99
C ILE A 54 18.54 16.16 2.00
N GLY A 55 19.71 16.80 2.01
CA GLY A 55 20.84 16.43 1.18
C GLY A 55 21.25 14.97 1.38
N LEU A 56 21.41 14.54 2.63
CA LEU A 56 21.76 13.17 2.99
C LEU A 56 20.67 12.16 2.60
N ILE A 57 19.41 12.45 2.94
CA ILE A 57 18.28 11.57 2.63
C ILE A 57 18.12 11.39 1.13
N THR A 58 18.10 12.47 0.36
CA THR A 58 17.89 12.42 -1.09
C THR A 58 19.02 11.68 -1.79
N THR A 59 20.28 11.92 -1.40
CA THR A 59 21.44 11.21 -1.96
C THR A 59 21.30 9.70 -1.78
N ARG A 60 20.96 9.23 -0.57
CA ARG A 60 20.74 7.81 -0.33
C ARG A 60 19.56 7.25 -1.13
N LEU A 61 18.42 7.94 -1.14
CA LEU A 61 17.25 7.45 -1.87
C LEU A 61 17.51 7.40 -3.39
N GLU A 62 18.37 8.27 -3.92
CA GLU A 62 18.86 8.20 -5.30
C GLU A 62 19.80 6.98 -5.49
N GLU A 63 20.72 6.72 -4.56
CA GLU A 63 21.61 5.54 -4.57
C GLU A 63 20.83 4.21 -4.49
N ASP A 64 19.77 4.17 -3.67
CA ASP A 64 18.85 3.03 -3.56
C ASP A 64 17.95 2.88 -4.82
N GLY A 65 18.01 3.85 -5.74
CA GLY A 65 17.22 3.89 -6.97
C GLY A 65 15.74 4.21 -6.76
N LEU A 66 15.37 4.77 -5.61
CA LEU A 66 13.99 5.15 -5.25
C LEU A 66 13.61 6.54 -5.77
N LEU A 67 14.60 7.40 -6.02
CA LEU A 67 14.43 8.74 -6.60
C LEU A 67 15.19 8.86 -7.92
N LEU A 68 14.68 9.73 -8.78
CA LEU A 68 15.36 10.19 -9.99
C LEU A 68 15.34 11.71 -10.09
N ARG A 69 16.30 12.27 -10.84
CA ARG A 69 16.39 13.70 -11.13
C ARG A 69 15.66 14.01 -12.43
N HIS A 70 14.82 15.03 -12.41
CA HIS A 70 14.28 15.64 -13.63
C HIS A 70 15.26 16.64 -14.23
N GLN A 71 14.92 17.19 -15.39
CA GLN A 71 15.72 18.24 -16.01
C GLN A 71 15.78 19.49 -15.11
N PRO A 72 16.94 20.19 -15.05
CA PRO A 72 17.05 21.43 -14.30
C PRO A 72 16.02 22.45 -14.78
N VAL A 73 15.22 22.98 -13.86
CA VAL A 73 14.26 24.04 -14.17
C VAL A 73 14.91 25.38 -13.83
N ARG A 74 14.98 26.27 -14.82
CA ARG A 74 15.36 27.67 -14.61
C ARG A 74 14.14 28.44 -14.08
N GLY A 75 14.24 28.96 -12.85
CA GLY A 75 13.27 29.85 -12.22
C GLY A 75 13.97 30.85 -11.29
N ARG A 76 13.34 32.02 -11.05
CA ARG A 76 13.82 33.28 -10.40
C ARG A 76 15.19 33.25 -9.68
N ILE A 77 16.00 34.29 -9.96
CA ILE A 77 17.29 34.70 -9.35
C ILE A 77 17.94 33.62 -8.47
N GLY A 78 18.91 32.89 -9.02
CA GLY A 78 19.67 31.87 -8.30
C GLY A 78 20.15 30.75 -9.21
N GLN A 79 20.83 29.76 -8.61
CA GLN A 79 21.27 28.55 -9.30
C GLN A 79 20.05 27.72 -9.77
N PRO A 80 20.06 27.16 -11.00
CA PRO A 80 19.00 26.26 -11.45
C PRO A 80 18.72 25.14 -10.47
N SER A 81 17.45 24.91 -10.15
CA SER A 81 17.05 23.86 -9.21
C SER A 81 16.72 22.58 -9.97
N VAL A 82 17.15 21.43 -9.44
CA VAL A 82 16.88 20.11 -10.04
C VAL A 82 15.77 19.43 -9.24
N PRO A 83 14.56 19.27 -9.82
CA PRO A 83 13.48 18.56 -9.14
C PRO A 83 13.79 17.07 -9.01
N LEU A 84 13.43 16.51 -7.86
CA LEU A 84 13.46 15.07 -7.58
C LEU A 84 12.05 14.51 -7.69
N ALA A 85 11.92 13.34 -8.30
CA ALA A 85 10.69 12.57 -8.40
C ALA A 85 10.91 11.14 -7.91
N LEU A 86 9.83 10.43 -7.59
CA LEU A 86 9.88 9.00 -7.36
C LEU A 86 10.31 8.31 -8.66
N ASN A 87 11.26 7.37 -8.57
CA ASN A 87 11.55 6.48 -9.68
C ASN A 87 10.43 5.43 -9.78
N PRO A 88 9.66 5.37 -10.89
CA PRO A 88 8.62 4.36 -11.06
C PRO A 88 9.14 2.94 -10.85
N ASP A 89 10.35 2.66 -11.32
CA ASP A 89 10.96 1.35 -11.22
C ASP A 89 11.73 1.15 -9.89
N GLY A 90 11.60 2.08 -8.94
CA GLY A 90 12.30 2.02 -7.64
C GLY A 90 11.78 0.92 -6.72
N ALA A 91 10.49 0.59 -6.81
CA ALA A 91 9.84 -0.49 -6.08
C ALA A 91 8.54 -0.92 -6.79
N PHE A 92 8.12 -2.15 -6.56
CA PHE A 92 6.86 -2.70 -7.09
C PHE A 92 6.05 -3.38 -6.00
N SER A 93 4.74 -3.45 -6.19
CA SER A 93 3.85 -4.30 -5.38
C SER A 93 2.83 -4.99 -6.27
N ILE A 94 2.31 -6.13 -5.81
CA ILE A 94 1.19 -6.81 -6.46
C ILE A 94 -0.06 -6.67 -5.60
N GLY A 95 -1.14 -6.19 -6.18
CA GLY A 95 -2.47 -6.20 -5.56
C GLY A 95 -3.33 -7.32 -6.13
N ILE A 96 -3.96 -8.12 -5.28
CA ILE A 96 -4.94 -9.15 -5.66
C ILE A 96 -6.29 -8.76 -5.08
N LYS A 97 -7.32 -8.66 -5.91
CA LYS A 97 -8.71 -8.47 -5.45
C LYS A 97 -9.55 -9.68 -5.81
N VAL A 98 -9.86 -10.52 -4.84
CA VAL A 98 -10.81 -11.62 -5.01
C VAL A 98 -12.23 -11.10 -4.76
N GLY A 99 -13.02 -10.99 -5.82
CA GLY A 99 -14.44 -10.65 -5.74
C GLY A 99 -15.34 -11.87 -6.00
N ARG A 100 -16.65 -11.67 -5.96
CA ARG A 100 -17.63 -12.74 -6.23
C ARG A 100 -17.75 -13.14 -7.70
N ARG A 101 -17.32 -12.29 -8.63
CA ARG A 101 -17.47 -12.51 -10.09
C ARG A 101 -16.17 -12.45 -10.87
N ASN A 102 -15.12 -11.93 -10.25
CA ASN A 102 -13.79 -11.92 -10.83
C ASN A 102 -12.73 -11.82 -9.75
N THR A 103 -11.53 -12.27 -10.11
CA THR A 103 -10.31 -11.89 -9.42
C THR A 103 -9.46 -11.02 -10.33
N ASP A 104 -8.89 -9.97 -9.77
CA ASP A 104 -7.93 -9.09 -10.46
C ASP A 104 -6.56 -9.19 -9.79
N TRP A 105 -5.51 -9.21 -10.60
CA TRP A 105 -4.14 -8.98 -10.17
C TRP A 105 -3.62 -7.71 -10.83
N LEU A 106 -2.96 -6.86 -10.05
CA LEU A 106 -2.35 -5.62 -10.53
C LEU A 106 -0.89 -5.61 -10.11
N LEU A 107 0.02 -5.49 -11.07
CA LEU A 107 1.39 -5.08 -10.79
C LEU A 107 1.44 -3.55 -10.79
N VAL A 108 1.83 -2.97 -9.67
CA VAL A 108 1.83 -1.52 -9.44
C VAL A 108 3.26 -1.05 -9.20
N ASP A 109 3.64 0.04 -9.87
CA ASP A 109 4.96 0.65 -9.73
C ASP A 109 5.04 1.59 -8.52
N PHE A 110 6.24 2.13 -8.24
CA PHE A 110 6.46 2.92 -7.03
C PHE A 110 5.65 4.22 -7.02
N THR A 111 5.21 4.72 -8.17
CA THR A 111 4.34 5.91 -8.25
C THR A 111 2.86 5.58 -7.99
N GLY A 112 2.50 4.30 -7.96
CA GLY A 112 1.12 3.83 -7.82
C GLY A 112 0.44 3.58 -9.17
N LYS A 113 1.19 3.57 -10.28
CA LYS A 113 0.63 3.30 -11.61
C LYS A 113 0.59 1.79 -11.87
N VAL A 114 -0.53 1.32 -12.43
CA VAL A 114 -0.67 -0.07 -12.88
C VAL A 114 0.21 -0.29 -14.12
N ARG A 115 1.15 -1.24 -14.02
CA ARG A 115 2.02 -1.68 -15.11
C ARG A 115 1.42 -2.85 -15.88
N GLN A 116 0.75 -3.75 -15.16
CA GLN A 116 0.10 -4.91 -15.74
C GLN A 116 -1.15 -5.26 -14.93
N ARG A 117 -2.19 -5.72 -15.64
CA ARG A 117 -3.42 -6.22 -15.05
C ARG A 117 -3.75 -7.59 -15.64
N LEU A 118 -4.08 -8.54 -14.77
CA LEU A 118 -4.67 -9.82 -15.13
C LEU A 118 -6.05 -9.90 -14.49
N THR A 119 -7.01 -10.51 -15.18
CA THR A 119 -8.38 -10.67 -14.68
C THR A 119 -8.87 -12.07 -15.00
N LEU A 120 -9.40 -12.76 -14.00
CA LEU A 120 -10.06 -14.06 -14.14
C LEU A 120 -11.55 -13.89 -13.82
N PRO A 121 -12.44 -13.91 -14.83
CA PRO A 121 -13.88 -13.88 -14.62
C PRO A 121 -14.43 -15.27 -14.26
N TYR A 122 -15.49 -15.31 -13.45
CA TYR A 122 -16.21 -16.52 -13.08
C TYR A 122 -17.63 -16.21 -12.63
N ALA A 123 -18.49 -17.23 -12.59
CA ALA A 123 -19.83 -17.09 -11.99
C ALA A 123 -19.75 -16.92 -10.46
N PHE A 124 -18.86 -17.69 -9.83
CA PHE A 124 -18.47 -17.61 -8.42
C PHE A 124 -17.05 -18.20 -8.29
N PRO A 125 -16.19 -17.76 -7.36
CA PRO A 125 -14.84 -18.28 -7.29
C PRO A 125 -14.85 -19.67 -6.66
N ASP A 126 -14.78 -20.68 -7.51
CA ASP A 126 -14.42 -22.03 -7.09
C ASP A 126 -12.97 -22.03 -6.57
N THR A 127 -12.76 -22.43 -5.31
CA THR A 127 -11.45 -22.42 -4.65
C THR A 127 -10.47 -23.38 -5.34
N ALA A 128 -10.95 -24.49 -5.89
CA ALA A 128 -10.14 -25.46 -6.62
C ALA A 128 -9.57 -24.89 -7.93
N VAL A 129 -10.25 -23.91 -8.53
CA VAL A 129 -9.78 -23.20 -9.73
C VAL A 129 -9.01 -21.93 -9.35
N LEU A 130 -9.48 -21.19 -8.35
CA LEU A 130 -8.91 -19.91 -7.95
C LEU A 130 -7.52 -20.05 -7.34
N LEU A 131 -7.28 -21.00 -6.44
CA LEU A 131 -5.98 -21.13 -5.75
C LEU A 131 -4.83 -21.44 -6.74
N PRO A 132 -4.98 -22.38 -7.70
CA PRO A 132 -3.96 -22.57 -8.75
C PRO A 132 -3.76 -21.32 -9.62
N ALA A 133 -4.84 -20.60 -9.95
CA ALA A 133 -4.76 -19.37 -10.73
C ALA A 133 -4.03 -18.25 -9.98
N LEU A 134 -4.24 -18.12 -8.67
CA LEU A 134 -3.52 -17.16 -7.81
C LEU A 134 -2.02 -17.39 -7.88
N SER A 135 -1.58 -18.63 -7.66
CA SER A 135 -0.16 -18.98 -7.73
C SER A 135 0.43 -18.73 -9.13
N THR A 136 -0.27 -19.17 -10.18
CA THR A 136 0.18 -19.04 -11.57
C THR A 136 0.32 -17.57 -12.00
N HIS A 137 -0.68 -16.74 -11.70
CA HIS A 137 -0.67 -15.32 -12.07
C HIS A 137 0.27 -14.49 -11.20
N LEU A 138 0.45 -14.84 -9.93
CA LEU A 138 1.50 -14.24 -9.10
C LEU A 138 2.88 -14.48 -9.70
N LYS A 139 3.18 -15.72 -10.08
CA LYS A 139 4.43 -16.06 -10.75
C LYS A 139 4.59 -15.30 -12.06
N THR A 140 3.54 -15.25 -12.89
CA THR A 140 3.57 -14.51 -14.17
C THR A 140 3.90 -13.03 -13.99
N LEU A 141 3.31 -12.36 -13.00
CA LEU A 141 3.60 -10.94 -12.72
C LEU A 141 4.98 -10.72 -12.10
N ARG A 142 5.46 -11.67 -11.30
CA ARG A 142 6.81 -11.64 -10.73
C ARG A 142 7.85 -11.80 -11.84
N ASP A 143 7.69 -12.81 -12.69
CA ASP A 143 8.61 -13.12 -13.79
C ASP A 143 8.66 -11.97 -14.83
N SER A 144 7.56 -11.24 -15.02
CA SER A 144 7.51 -10.11 -15.96
C SER A 144 8.35 -8.90 -15.55
N LEU A 145 8.81 -8.82 -14.29
CA LEU A 145 9.73 -7.79 -13.82
C LEU A 145 11.18 -8.04 -14.28
N GLY A 146 11.53 -9.28 -14.64
CA GLY A 146 12.88 -9.66 -15.05
C GLY A 146 13.94 -9.18 -14.02
N PRO A 147 14.95 -8.38 -14.43
CA PRO A 147 15.97 -7.89 -13.50
C PRO A 147 15.44 -7.05 -12.32
N LEU A 148 14.23 -6.51 -12.42
CA LEU A 148 13.61 -5.68 -11.39
C LEU A 148 12.83 -6.49 -10.34
N GLU A 149 12.79 -7.82 -10.45
CA GLU A 149 12.05 -8.70 -9.54
C GLU A 149 12.41 -8.46 -8.06
N SER A 150 13.69 -8.23 -7.76
CA SER A 150 14.19 -7.93 -6.41
C SER A 150 13.61 -6.66 -5.78
N ARG A 151 12.98 -5.79 -6.58
CA ARG A 151 12.32 -4.56 -6.13
C ARG A 151 10.84 -4.77 -5.80
N LEU A 152 10.31 -5.98 -5.95
CA LEU A 152 8.96 -6.32 -5.52
C LEU A 152 8.92 -6.44 -3.99
N VAL A 153 8.18 -5.55 -3.32
CA VAL A 153 8.26 -5.40 -1.85
C VAL A 153 7.17 -6.12 -1.07
N GLY A 154 6.14 -6.62 -1.73
CA GLY A 154 5.02 -7.27 -1.05
C GLY A 154 3.77 -7.43 -1.91
N ILE A 155 2.82 -8.17 -1.35
CA ILE A 155 1.53 -8.48 -1.98
C ILE A 155 0.39 -8.02 -1.08
N GLY A 156 -0.53 -7.26 -1.62
CA GLY A 156 -1.79 -6.90 -0.96
C GLY A 156 -2.93 -7.78 -1.47
N VAL A 157 -3.72 -8.36 -0.57
CA VAL A 157 -4.89 -9.17 -0.91
C VAL A 157 -6.14 -8.51 -0.35
N ALA A 158 -7.15 -8.33 -1.19
CA ALA A 158 -8.43 -7.75 -0.83
C ALA A 158 -9.57 -8.71 -1.19
N ALA A 159 -10.44 -8.99 -0.23
CA ALA A 159 -11.65 -9.79 -0.46
C ALA A 159 -12.77 -9.41 0.53
N PRO A 160 -14.04 -9.70 0.21
CA PRO A 160 -15.09 -9.73 1.22
C PRO A 160 -14.73 -10.72 2.34
N PHE A 161 -14.99 -10.37 3.60
CA PHE A 161 -14.72 -11.29 4.73
C PHE A 161 -15.61 -12.54 4.73
N GLN A 162 -16.84 -12.46 4.21
CA GLN A 162 -17.78 -13.58 4.15
C GLN A 162 -18.03 -13.99 2.70
N MET A 163 -17.06 -14.68 2.10
CA MET A 163 -17.22 -15.23 0.76
C MET A 163 -18.19 -16.42 0.72
N GLY A 164 -18.23 -17.26 1.77
CA GLY A 164 -19.21 -18.35 1.92
C GLY A 164 -20.55 -17.91 2.54
N GLY A 165 -20.66 -16.66 2.99
CA GLY A 165 -21.91 -16.13 3.55
C GLY A 165 -23.01 -15.98 2.49
N TRP A 166 -24.28 -16.00 2.91
CA TRP A 166 -25.45 -15.73 2.05
C TRP A 166 -25.64 -16.74 0.89
N HIS A 167 -25.04 -17.93 0.99
CA HIS A 167 -25.01 -18.96 -0.05
C HIS A 167 -26.37 -19.25 -0.70
N LYS A 168 -27.45 -19.40 0.08
CA LYS A 168 -28.81 -19.66 -0.47
C LYS A 168 -29.34 -18.51 -1.33
N MET A 169 -29.07 -17.26 -0.94
CA MET A 169 -29.49 -16.07 -1.69
C MET A 169 -28.64 -15.88 -2.95
N LEU A 170 -27.37 -16.29 -2.89
CA LEU A 170 -26.42 -16.19 -4.00
C LEU A 170 -26.42 -17.42 -4.92
N GLY A 171 -27.24 -18.44 -4.64
CA GLY A 171 -27.31 -19.68 -5.41
C GLY A 171 -26.06 -20.55 -5.31
N LEU A 172 -25.27 -20.40 -4.24
CA LEU A 172 -24.07 -21.21 -4.02
C LEU A 172 -24.44 -22.56 -3.41
N SER A 173 -23.71 -23.61 -3.78
CA SER A 173 -23.86 -24.91 -3.14
C SER A 173 -23.30 -24.88 -1.70
N ASP A 174 -23.80 -25.77 -0.84
CA ASP A 174 -23.30 -25.91 0.53
C ASP A 174 -21.81 -26.27 0.56
N ALA A 175 -21.34 -27.04 -0.43
CA ALA A 175 -19.92 -27.36 -0.59
C ALA A 175 -19.08 -26.10 -0.87
N GLN A 176 -19.48 -25.28 -1.85
CA GLN A 176 -18.78 -24.03 -2.18
C GLN A 176 -18.76 -23.05 -1.01
N SER A 177 -19.86 -22.97 -0.26
CA SER A 177 -19.96 -22.18 0.97
C SER A 177 -18.98 -22.70 2.04
N GLY A 178 -18.97 -24.01 2.27
CA GLY A 178 -18.08 -24.67 3.21
C GLY A 178 -16.60 -24.45 2.91
N ASP A 179 -16.21 -24.60 1.64
CA ASP A 179 -14.83 -24.41 1.18
C ASP A 179 -14.33 -22.99 1.48
N TRP A 180 -15.14 -21.97 1.23
CA TRP A 180 -14.80 -20.58 1.55
C TRP A 180 -14.77 -20.29 3.04
N ASN A 181 -15.66 -20.90 3.82
CA ASN A 181 -15.68 -20.71 5.27
C ASN A 181 -14.47 -21.38 5.97
N ALA A 182 -13.92 -22.43 5.35
CA ALA A 182 -12.72 -23.12 5.84
C ALA A 182 -11.40 -22.49 5.35
N LEU A 183 -11.45 -21.58 4.37
CA LEU A 183 -10.28 -21.00 3.73
C LEU A 183 -9.84 -19.70 4.41
N ASP A 184 -8.61 -19.69 4.94
CA ASP A 184 -7.87 -18.45 5.19
C ASP A 184 -7.15 -18.03 3.91
N LEU A 185 -7.76 -17.11 3.16
CA LEU A 185 -7.22 -16.63 1.89
C LEU A 185 -5.86 -15.92 2.06
N GLY A 186 -5.67 -15.20 3.16
CA GLY A 186 -4.41 -14.49 3.44
C GLY A 186 -3.27 -15.47 3.65
N ALA A 187 -3.50 -16.48 4.49
CA ALA A 187 -2.53 -17.55 4.73
C ALA A 187 -2.27 -18.39 3.47
N ALA A 188 -3.32 -18.68 2.68
CA ALA A 188 -3.18 -19.42 1.43
C ALA A 188 -2.28 -18.69 0.42
N VAL A 189 -2.45 -17.37 0.26
CA VAL A 189 -1.58 -16.56 -0.61
C VAL A 189 -0.18 -16.42 -0.02
N GLN A 190 -0.03 -16.27 1.29
CA GLN A 190 1.28 -16.23 1.95
C GLN A 190 2.08 -17.51 1.73
N ALA A 191 1.44 -18.68 1.68
CA ALA A 191 2.11 -19.94 1.38
C ALA A 191 2.63 -20.05 -0.08
N MET A 192 2.18 -19.18 -0.99
CA MET A 192 2.58 -19.17 -2.39
C MET A 192 3.83 -18.31 -2.67
N THR A 193 4.31 -17.55 -1.67
CA THR A 193 5.38 -16.55 -1.87
C THR A 193 6.19 -16.32 -0.60
N ASP A 194 7.46 -15.96 -0.79
CA ASP A 194 8.38 -15.49 0.23
C ASP A 194 8.19 -14.01 0.60
N LEU A 195 7.40 -13.27 -0.17
CA LEU A 195 7.10 -11.87 0.07
C LEU A 195 6.07 -11.70 1.19
N PRO A 196 6.11 -10.58 1.93
CA PRO A 196 5.08 -10.29 2.92
C PRO A 196 3.71 -10.08 2.25
N VAL A 197 2.70 -10.79 2.75
CA VAL A 197 1.31 -10.67 2.32
C VAL A 197 0.49 -9.90 3.36
N SER A 198 -0.25 -8.89 2.92
CA SER A 198 -1.20 -8.15 3.76
C SER A 198 -2.61 -8.35 3.25
N PHE A 199 -3.51 -8.80 4.12
CA PHE A 199 -4.92 -8.96 3.79
C PHE A 199 -5.76 -7.78 4.30
N ALA A 200 -6.73 -7.35 3.51
CA ALA A 200 -7.71 -6.34 3.88
C ALA A 200 -9.10 -6.72 3.38
N LYS A 201 -10.13 -6.25 4.10
CA LYS A 201 -11.50 -6.23 3.56
C LYS A 201 -11.51 -5.41 2.27
N ASP A 202 -12.21 -5.89 1.25
CA ASP A 202 -12.40 -5.19 -0.02
C ASP A 202 -12.87 -3.73 0.14
N THR A 203 -13.85 -3.47 0.99
CA THR A 203 -14.35 -2.10 1.24
C THR A 203 -13.30 -1.23 1.92
N SER A 204 -12.51 -1.78 2.84
CA SER A 204 -11.41 -1.08 3.49
C SER A 204 -10.30 -0.75 2.50
N ALA A 205 -9.94 -1.71 1.64
CA ALA A 205 -8.97 -1.51 0.56
C ALA A 205 -9.45 -0.42 -0.43
N ALA A 206 -10.73 -0.40 -0.76
CA ALA A 206 -11.32 0.65 -1.60
C ALA A 206 -11.24 2.04 -0.96
N CYS A 207 -11.49 2.15 0.36
CA CYS A 207 -11.31 3.43 1.08
C CYS A 207 -9.85 3.90 1.06
N VAL A 208 -8.90 2.99 1.25
CA VAL A 208 -7.46 3.30 1.17
C VAL A 208 -7.08 3.72 -0.24
N ALA A 209 -7.63 3.06 -1.27
CA ALA A 209 -7.41 3.46 -2.67
C ALA A 209 -7.91 4.90 -2.92
N GLU A 210 -9.08 5.29 -2.40
CA GLU A 210 -9.58 6.66 -2.49
C GLU A 210 -8.69 7.67 -1.75
N LEU A 211 -8.17 7.31 -0.58
CA LEU A 211 -7.21 8.14 0.17
C LEU A 211 -5.90 8.37 -0.58
N VAL A 212 -5.38 7.32 -1.21
CA VAL A 212 -4.03 7.32 -1.80
C VAL A 212 -4.04 7.75 -3.26
N ALA A 213 -5.07 7.43 -4.03
CA ALA A 213 -5.14 7.63 -5.48
C ALA A 213 -6.42 8.34 -5.96
N GLY A 214 -7.46 8.43 -5.13
CA GLY A 214 -8.73 9.07 -5.48
C GLY A 214 -8.93 10.46 -4.87
N ARG A 215 -10.18 10.81 -4.60
CA ARG A 215 -10.57 12.14 -4.09
C ARG A 215 -10.22 12.37 -2.63
N GLY A 216 -9.84 11.32 -1.91
CA GLY A 216 -9.38 11.41 -0.51
C GLY A 216 -8.08 12.18 -0.32
N ARG A 217 -7.37 12.53 -1.41
CA ARG A 217 -6.25 13.50 -1.38
C ARG A 217 -6.71 14.92 -1.06
N GLU A 218 -7.95 15.27 -1.42
CA GLU A 218 -8.54 16.61 -1.21
C GLU A 218 -9.49 16.62 0.00
N LEU A 219 -10.08 15.47 0.33
CA LEU A 219 -11.05 15.31 1.41
C LEU A 219 -10.44 14.55 2.59
N LYS A 220 -10.25 15.25 3.71
CA LYS A 220 -9.69 14.64 4.94
C LYS A 220 -10.69 13.77 5.70
N THR A 221 -11.99 13.96 5.49
CA THR A 221 -13.06 13.22 6.15
C THR A 221 -14.13 12.92 5.11
N PHE A 222 -14.51 11.65 4.97
CA PHE A 222 -15.55 11.22 4.03
C PHE A 222 -16.12 9.86 4.44
N LEU A 223 -17.36 9.60 4.01
CA LEU A 223 -17.98 8.28 4.05
C LEU A 223 -17.88 7.67 2.65
N TYR A 224 -17.19 6.53 2.54
CA TYR A 224 -17.21 5.73 1.31
C TYR A 224 -18.36 4.74 1.39
N ILE A 225 -19.24 4.77 0.39
CA ILE A 225 -20.33 3.81 0.25
C ILE A 225 -20.11 3.04 -1.05
N PHE A 226 -19.97 1.73 -0.94
CA PHE A 226 -19.91 0.81 -2.05
C PHE A 226 -21.25 0.11 -2.19
N ILE A 227 -21.88 0.26 -3.36
CA ILE A 227 -23.17 -0.36 -3.66
C ILE A 227 -22.95 -1.33 -4.83
N ASP A 228 -23.03 -2.61 -4.53
CA ASP A 228 -23.01 -3.70 -5.50
C ASP A 228 -23.99 -4.78 -4.98
N THR A 229 -23.66 -6.07 -5.15
CA THR A 229 -24.40 -7.22 -4.61
C THR A 229 -24.67 -7.06 -3.12
N PHE A 230 -23.76 -6.41 -2.39
CA PHE A 230 -23.96 -5.98 -1.00
C PHE A 230 -23.60 -4.51 -0.85
N LEU A 231 -24.20 -3.89 0.17
CA LEU A 231 -23.85 -2.55 0.60
C LEU A 231 -22.67 -2.64 1.56
N GLY A 232 -21.62 -1.90 1.27
CA GLY A 232 -20.40 -1.84 2.07
C GLY A 232 -19.89 -0.41 2.16
N GLY A 233 -18.86 -0.20 2.96
CA GLY A 233 -18.30 1.13 3.09
C GLY A 233 -17.23 1.23 4.16
N GLY A 234 -16.77 2.46 4.37
CA GLY A 234 -15.83 2.82 5.42
C GLY A 234 -15.91 4.30 5.72
N LEU A 235 -15.75 4.64 7.00
CA LEU A 235 -15.69 6.02 7.46
C LEU A 235 -14.23 6.43 7.55
N VAL A 236 -13.87 7.53 6.90
CA VAL A 236 -12.56 8.14 7.02
C VAL A 236 -12.69 9.43 7.80
N ILE A 237 -11.90 9.59 8.86
CA ILE A 237 -11.81 10.82 9.65
C ILE A 237 -10.33 11.20 9.75
N ASN A 238 -10.00 12.46 9.44
CA ASN A 238 -8.63 12.96 9.49
C ASN A 238 -7.63 12.09 8.71
N SER A 239 -8.04 11.59 7.54
CA SER A 239 -7.27 10.69 6.67
C SER A 239 -6.92 9.33 7.29
N HIS A 240 -7.59 8.95 8.38
CA HIS A 240 -7.50 7.62 8.99
C HIS A 240 -8.78 6.84 8.67
N LEU A 241 -8.63 5.61 8.20
CA LEU A 241 -9.75 4.71 8.01
C LEU A 241 -10.21 4.17 9.36
N HIS A 242 -11.48 4.36 9.67
CA HIS A 242 -12.15 3.75 10.81
C HIS A 242 -12.90 2.51 10.30
N GLY A 243 -12.37 1.33 10.64
CA GLY A 243 -13.11 0.09 10.47
C GLY A 243 -14.31 0.07 11.42
N GLY A 244 -15.47 -0.37 10.93
CA GLY A 244 -16.55 -0.80 11.82
C GLY A 244 -16.11 -2.02 12.63
N MET A 245 -16.81 -2.31 13.73
CA MET A 245 -16.65 -3.57 14.47
C MET A 245 -16.97 -4.79 13.61
#